data_AF-A0A9Q0P2Q1-F1
#
_entry.id   AF-A0A9Q0P2Q1-F1
#
_cell.length_a   1.000
_cell.length_b   1.000
_cell.length_c   1.000
_cell.angle_alpha   90.00
_cell.angle_beta   90.00
_cell.angle_gamma   90.00
#
_symmetry.space_group_name_H-M   'P 1'
#
loop_
_entity.id
_entity.type
_entity.pdbx_description
1 polymer ?
#
loop_
_entity_poly.entity_id
_entity_poly.type
_entity_poly.pdbx_seq_one_letter_code
_entity_poly.pdbx_strand_id
1 'polypeptide(L)'
;MNWAPLCLALKIFVPVAFLAFTISVPVNWTNNTLELSNLTYSDLDKLSISNIPTGSCRFWTHLVMAYAFTFWTCYVLKTEYETVAKMRLHFLASENRRPDQFTVLVRNVPPDPDESVGELVEHFFLVNHPSDYLTHQVVYNANVLSQLVNKKKKMKNWLDYYQIKYSRNQARKPSLKTGFLGLWGNRVDAIDHYTSEIERLSREISLERDKIVNNPKSIMPAAFVSFKTRWGAAVCAQTQQSRNPTIWLTGWAPEPRDVYWDNLAIPFVSLALRRLVIAVAFFFLTFFFMIPIAFVQSLANIEGIEKALPIPETYN
;
A
#
# COMPACT_ATOMS: atom_id res chain seq x y z
N MET A 1 5.15 -10.73 13.75
CA MET A 1 3.82 -10.76 14.40
C MET A 1 3.67 -9.43 15.14
N ASN A 2 2.97 -8.48 14.53
CA ASN A 2 2.99 -7.07 14.93
C ASN A 2 1.94 -6.81 16.01
N TRP A 3 2.29 -7.08 17.28
CA TRP A 3 1.43 -6.83 18.44
C TRP A 3 1.40 -5.35 18.89
N ALA A 4 2.32 -4.52 18.40
CA ALA A 4 2.43 -3.10 18.74
C ALA A 4 1.12 -2.30 18.58
N PRO A 5 0.36 -2.36 17.45
CA PRO A 5 -0.91 -1.65 17.33
C PRO A 5 -1.95 -2.14 18.34
N LEU A 6 -1.96 -3.43 18.67
CA LEU A 6 -2.88 -3.99 19.66
C LEU A 6 -2.55 -3.47 21.07
N CYS A 7 -1.27 -3.44 21.44
CA CYS A 7 -0.84 -2.92 22.73
C CYS A 7 -1.20 -1.43 22.91
N LEU A 8 -1.03 -0.61 21.88
CA LEU A 8 -1.45 0.80 21.89
C LEU A 8 -2.97 0.92 22.09
N ALA A 9 -3.74 0.13 21.34
CA ALA A 9 -5.20 0.13 21.44
C ALA A 9 -5.66 -0.27 22.85
N LEU A 10 -5.08 -1.32 23.44
CA LEU A 10 -5.41 -1.74 24.80
C LEU A 10 -5.09 -0.66 25.84
N LYS A 11 -3.94 0.02 25.73
CA LYS A 11 -3.58 1.13 26.63
C LYS A 11 -4.57 2.30 26.56
N ILE A 12 -5.13 2.58 25.39
CA ILE A 12 -6.13 3.64 25.19
C ILE A 12 -7.50 3.17 25.70
N PHE A 13 -7.99 2.03 25.20
CA PHE A 13 -9.39 1.64 25.36
C PHE A 13 -9.70 0.97 26.70
N VAL A 14 -8.75 0.30 27.38
CA VAL A 14 -9.05 -0.35 28.66
C VAL A 14 -9.43 0.66 29.76
N PRO A 15 -8.66 1.75 30.00
CA PRO A 15 -9.04 2.77 30.98
C PRO A 15 -10.30 3.54 30.58
N VAL A 16 -10.45 3.84 29.28
CA VAL A 16 -11.64 4.53 28.74
C VAL A 16 -12.89 3.68 28.95
N ALA A 17 -12.84 2.39 28.64
CA ALA A 17 -13.94 1.46 28.86
C ALA A 17 -14.27 1.37 30.35
N PHE A 18 -13.27 1.19 31.22
CA PHE A 18 -13.49 1.15 32.66
C PHE A 18 -14.21 2.40 33.17
N LEU A 19 -13.72 3.59 32.80
CA LEU A 19 -14.34 4.86 33.19
C LEU A 19 -15.77 5.01 32.63
N ALA A 20 -15.99 4.61 31.37
CA ALA A 20 -17.31 4.63 30.74
C ALA A 20 -18.31 3.69 31.44
N PHE A 21 -17.88 2.48 31.81
CA PHE A 21 -18.69 1.52 32.54
C PHE A 21 -18.98 1.96 33.97
N THR A 22 -18.04 2.63 34.65
CA THR A 22 -18.24 3.10 36.02
C THR A 22 -19.10 4.37 36.10
N ILE A 23 -18.98 5.29 35.13
CA ILE A 23 -19.62 6.62 35.21
C ILE A 23 -20.75 6.75 34.20
N SER A 24 -20.48 6.59 32.90
CA SER A 24 -21.46 6.86 31.85
C SER A 24 -22.62 5.88 31.85
N VAL A 25 -22.36 4.60 32.09
CA VAL A 25 -23.41 3.55 32.11
C VAL A 25 -24.44 3.81 33.23
N PRO A 26 -24.06 4.00 34.51
CA PRO A 26 -25.03 4.31 35.55
C PRO A 26 -25.76 5.64 35.34
N VAL A 27 -25.07 6.67 34.84
CA VAL A 27 -25.68 8.00 34.60
C VAL A 27 -26.75 7.93 33.52
N ASN A 28 -26.56 7.11 32.50
CA ASN A 28 -27.53 6.90 31.43
C ASN A 28 -28.66 5.94 31.84
N TRP A 29 -28.33 4.87 32.58
CA TRP A 29 -29.31 3.84 32.97
C TRP A 29 -30.29 4.32 34.05
N THR A 30 -29.89 5.23 34.94
CA THR A 30 -30.73 5.75 36.04
C THR A 30 -31.86 6.68 35.60
N ASN A 31 -32.22 6.64 34.32
CA ASN A 31 -33.23 7.52 33.78
C ASN A 31 -34.25 6.75 32.95
N ASN A 32 -35.48 7.24 32.93
CA ASN A 32 -36.60 6.55 32.30
C ASN A 32 -37.17 7.35 31.13
N THR A 33 -36.38 8.26 30.55
CA THR A 33 -36.86 9.19 29.52
C THR A 33 -37.29 8.46 28.25
N LEU A 34 -36.58 7.39 27.86
CA LEU A 34 -37.00 6.55 26.74
C LEU A 34 -38.28 5.76 27.06
N GLU A 35 -38.45 5.28 28.28
CA GLU A 35 -39.66 4.56 28.72
C GLU A 35 -40.91 5.45 28.71
N LEU A 36 -40.73 6.74 28.99
CA LEU A 36 -41.77 7.77 28.93
C LEU A 36 -41.99 8.32 27.52
N SER A 37 -41.18 7.92 26.54
CA SER A 37 -41.27 8.40 25.16
C SER A 37 -42.02 7.41 24.27
N ASN A 38 -42.77 7.91 23.28
CA ASN A 38 -43.42 7.08 22.27
C ASN A 38 -42.46 6.59 21.16
N LEU A 39 -41.16 6.50 21.46
CA LEU A 39 -40.13 6.09 20.52
C LEU A 39 -39.92 4.57 20.60
N THR A 40 -39.58 3.96 19.46
CA THR A 40 -39.05 2.60 19.42
C THR A 40 -37.58 2.64 19.81
N TYR A 41 -37.20 1.92 20.86
CA TYR A 41 -35.83 1.87 21.37
C TYR A 41 -35.46 0.45 21.79
N SER A 42 -34.17 0.15 21.78
CA SER A 42 -33.57 -1.10 22.27
C SER A 42 -33.04 -0.93 23.70
N ASP A 43 -32.77 -2.03 24.41
CA ASP A 43 -32.16 -1.98 25.74
C ASP A 43 -30.77 -1.31 25.75
N LEU A 44 -30.06 -1.33 24.61
CA LEU A 44 -28.79 -0.65 24.44
C LEU A 44 -28.96 0.88 24.39
N ASP A 45 -30.10 1.37 23.89
CA ASP A 45 -30.36 2.81 23.81
C ASP A 45 -30.53 3.43 25.21
N LYS A 46 -30.98 2.63 26.19
CA LYS A 46 -31.02 3.05 27.62
C LYS A 46 -29.64 3.39 28.18
N LEU A 47 -28.58 2.79 27.62
CA LEU A 47 -27.19 3.04 28.01
C LEU A 47 -26.58 4.25 27.28
N SER A 48 -27.31 4.87 26.34
CA SER A 48 -26.82 5.97 25.52
C SER A 48 -27.30 7.34 26.02
N ILE A 49 -26.74 8.39 25.44
CA ILE A 49 -27.15 9.79 25.69
C ILE A 49 -28.62 10.05 25.32
N SER A 50 -29.22 9.23 24.46
CA SER A 50 -30.65 9.32 24.08
C SER A 50 -31.60 9.16 25.27
N ASN A 51 -31.16 8.51 26.35
CA ASN A 51 -31.94 8.36 27.57
C ASN A 51 -31.84 9.56 28.53
N ILE A 52 -31.21 10.67 28.15
CA ILE A 52 -31.11 11.90 28.97
C ILE A 52 -32.07 12.98 28.45
N PRO A 53 -32.91 13.62 29.31
CA PRO A 53 -33.87 14.62 28.88
C PRO A 53 -33.16 15.92 28.57
N THR A 54 -33.74 16.68 27.65
CA THR A 54 -33.27 18.01 27.27
C THR A 54 -33.24 18.94 28.49
N GLY A 55 -32.14 19.69 28.65
CA GLY A 55 -31.94 20.58 29.80
C GLY A 55 -31.39 19.92 31.07
N SER A 56 -31.11 18.61 31.08
CA SER A 56 -30.51 17.94 32.24
C SER A 56 -29.07 18.37 32.51
N CYS A 57 -28.71 18.51 33.79
CA CYS A 57 -27.32 18.70 34.19
C CYS A 57 -26.42 17.49 33.89
N ARG A 58 -26.99 16.31 33.61
CA ARG A 58 -26.24 15.07 33.29
C ARG A 58 -25.42 15.17 31.99
N PHE A 59 -25.75 16.09 31.09
CA PHE A 59 -24.94 16.37 29.90
C PHE A 59 -23.53 16.87 30.25
N TRP A 60 -23.35 17.55 31.39
CA TRP A 60 -22.02 17.96 31.86
C TRP A 60 -21.11 16.76 32.11
N THR A 61 -21.66 15.63 32.58
CA THR A 61 -20.89 14.40 32.75
C THR A 61 -20.31 13.94 31.42
N HIS A 62 -21.11 13.89 30.35
CA HIS A 62 -20.64 13.50 29.02
C HIS A 62 -19.60 14.48 28.47
N LEU A 63 -19.78 15.78 28.69
CA LEU A 63 -18.82 16.80 28.29
C LEU A 63 -17.47 16.61 28.99
N VAL A 64 -17.47 16.46 30.32
CA VAL A 64 -16.25 16.23 31.11
C VAL A 64 -15.57 14.92 30.70
N MET A 65 -16.34 13.86 30.49
CA MET A 65 -15.84 12.56 30.05
C MET A 65 -15.20 12.64 28.66
N ALA A 66 -15.78 13.40 27.73
CA ALA A 66 -15.20 13.61 26.40
C ALA A 66 -13.83 14.31 26.48
N TYR A 67 -13.69 15.33 27.33
CA TYR A 67 -12.40 15.97 27.59
C TYR A 67 -11.41 15.00 28.25
N ALA A 68 -11.84 14.22 29.24
CA ALA A 68 -10.99 13.24 29.91
C ALA A 68 -10.48 12.16 28.94
N PHE A 69 -11.35 11.61 28.08
CA PHE A 69 -10.99 10.64 27.05
C PHE A 69 -10.04 11.21 26.01
N THR A 70 -10.30 12.44 25.55
CA THR A 70 -9.44 13.11 24.57
C THR A 70 -8.06 13.37 25.15
N PHE A 71 -8.00 13.92 26.37
CA PHE A 71 -6.75 14.18 27.06
C PHE A 71 -5.95 12.90 27.30
N TRP A 72 -6.59 11.85 27.82
CA TRP A 72 -5.96 10.54 28.03
C TRP A 72 -5.40 9.97 26.73
N THR A 73 -6.20 9.98 25.67
CA THR A 73 -5.79 9.46 24.36
C THR A 73 -4.60 10.23 23.80
N CYS A 74 -4.65 11.57 23.83
CA CYS A 74 -3.53 12.41 23.41
C CYS A 74 -2.27 12.19 24.25
N TYR A 75 -2.41 12.00 25.57
CA TYR A 75 -1.29 11.70 26.47
C TYR A 75 -0.63 10.36 26.13
N VAL A 76 -1.41 9.29 25.96
CA VAL A 76 -0.90 7.97 25.58
C VAL A 76 -0.25 8.03 24.20
N LEU A 77 -0.91 8.66 23.22
CA LEU A 77 -0.35 8.82 21.86
C LEU A 77 0.98 9.56 21.88
N LYS A 78 1.11 10.65 22.64
CA LYS A 78 2.37 11.39 22.77
C LYS A 78 3.48 10.53 23.36
N THR A 79 3.18 9.81 24.44
CA THR A 79 4.15 8.97 25.15
C THR A 79 4.64 7.80 24.29
N GLU A 80 3.72 7.13 23.60
CA GLU A 80 4.04 6.03 22.71
C GLU A 80 4.77 6.51 21.45
N TYR A 81 4.39 7.67 20.91
CA TYR A 81 5.10 8.28 19.79
C TYR A 81 6.55 8.62 20.14
N GLU A 82 6.79 9.20 21.32
CA GLU A 82 8.15 9.46 21.81
C GLU A 82 8.96 8.16 21.96
N THR A 83 8.34 7.11 22.48
CA THR A 83 8.96 5.79 22.63
C THR A 83 9.32 5.19 21.26
N VAL A 84 8.40 5.23 20.30
CA VAL A 84 8.62 4.76 18.92
C VAL A 84 9.71 5.58 18.24
N ALA A 85 9.74 6.90 18.42
CA ALA A 85 10.78 7.76 17.87
C ALA A 85 12.16 7.40 18.44
N LYS A 86 12.30 7.21 19.76
CA LYS A 86 13.54 6.77 20.41
C LYS A 86 14.00 5.40 19.91
N MET A 87 13.09 4.42 19.86
CA MET A 87 13.38 3.09 19.33
C MET A 87 13.83 3.15 17.87
N ARG A 88 13.18 3.98 17.04
CA ARG A 88 13.55 4.18 15.64
C ARG A 88 14.94 4.79 15.49
N LEU A 89 15.26 5.81 16.28
CA LEU A 89 16.59 6.45 16.24
C LEU A 89 17.68 5.47 16.68
N HIS A 90 17.45 4.72 17.76
CA HIS A 90 18.38 3.68 18.21
C HIS A 90 18.56 2.60 17.13
N PHE A 91 17.46 2.11 16.55
CA PHE A 91 17.48 1.12 15.47
C PHE A 91 18.30 1.61 14.27
N LEU A 92 18.02 2.82 13.78
CA LEU A 92 18.74 3.42 12.65
C LEU A 92 20.24 3.61 12.92
N ALA A 93 20.62 3.92 14.16
CA ALA A 93 22.01 4.06 14.55
C ALA A 93 22.73 2.70 14.66
N SER A 94 22.01 1.65 15.09
CA SER A 94 22.55 0.28 15.24
C SER A 94 22.51 -0.55 13.96
N GLU A 95 21.75 -0.12 12.95
CA GLU A 95 21.51 -0.91 11.74
C GLU A 95 22.79 -1.09 10.92
N ASN A 96 22.93 -2.28 10.35
CA ASN A 96 24.06 -2.62 9.48
C ASN A 96 24.10 -1.75 8.23
N ARG A 97 25.25 -1.79 7.53
CA ARG A 97 25.43 -1.08 6.28
C ARG A 97 24.48 -1.64 5.22
N ARG A 98 23.57 -0.79 4.73
CA ARG A 98 22.64 -1.10 3.65
C ARG A 98 22.73 -0.03 2.54
N PRO A 99 22.45 -0.39 1.27
CA PRO A 99 22.63 0.52 0.14
C PRO A 99 21.68 1.73 0.12
N ASP A 100 20.51 1.63 0.76
CA ASP A 100 19.53 2.71 0.93
C ASP A 100 20.10 3.92 1.69
N GLN A 101 21.05 3.68 2.61
CA GLN A 101 21.70 4.74 3.39
C GLN A 101 22.68 5.60 2.56
N PHE A 102 23.11 5.11 1.41
CA PHE A 102 24.13 5.75 0.56
C PHE A 102 23.60 6.19 -0.80
N THR A 103 22.36 5.80 -1.14
CA THR A 103 21.82 5.96 -2.48
C THR A 103 20.61 6.88 -2.47
N VAL A 104 20.59 7.82 -3.40
CA VAL A 104 19.51 8.77 -3.62
C VAL A 104 18.89 8.47 -4.99
N LEU A 105 17.57 8.43 -5.04
CA LEU A 105 16.83 8.34 -6.29
C LEU A 105 16.63 9.75 -6.84
N VAL A 106 17.18 9.99 -8.01
CA VAL A 106 17.03 11.23 -8.76
C VAL A 106 15.98 11.01 -9.85
N ARG A 107 14.99 11.90 -9.93
CA ARG A 107 13.91 11.87 -10.92
C ARG A 107 13.79 13.20 -11.65
N ASN A 108 13.24 13.13 -12.86
CA ASN A 108 13.00 14.28 -13.72
C ASN A 108 14.29 15.06 -14.03
N VAL A 109 15.31 14.31 -14.45
CA VAL A 109 16.53 14.87 -15.05
C VAL A 109 16.11 15.62 -16.33
N PRO A 110 16.51 16.89 -16.52
CA PRO A 110 16.13 17.64 -17.71
C PRO A 110 16.72 16.98 -18.97
N PRO A 111 15.98 16.98 -20.09
CA PRO A 111 16.54 16.49 -21.35
C PRO A 111 17.58 17.49 -21.86
N ASP A 112 18.72 16.96 -22.28
CA ASP A 112 19.78 17.72 -22.94
C ASP A 112 19.97 17.18 -24.37
N PRO A 113 20.17 18.05 -25.39
CA PRO A 113 20.37 17.61 -26.77
C PRO A 113 21.75 16.98 -27.01
N ASP A 114 22.76 17.33 -26.21
CA ASP A 114 24.16 16.99 -26.45
C ASP A 114 24.63 15.85 -25.52
N GLU A 115 24.13 15.80 -24.28
CA GLU A 115 24.52 14.81 -23.26
C GLU A 115 23.46 13.72 -23.02
N SER A 116 23.91 12.49 -22.79
CA SER A 116 23.03 11.42 -22.28
C SER A 116 22.64 11.67 -20.82
N VAL A 117 21.55 11.07 -20.36
CA VAL A 117 21.10 11.17 -18.95
C VAL A 117 22.19 10.74 -17.97
N GLY A 118 23.03 9.75 -18.33
CA GLY A 118 24.14 9.31 -17.48
C GLY A 118 25.24 10.36 -17.36
N GLU A 119 25.70 10.89 -18.49
CA GLU A 119 26.74 11.94 -18.54
C GLU A 119 26.27 13.20 -17.82
N LEU A 120 25.02 13.60 -18.02
CA LEU A 120 24.43 14.77 -17.38
C LEU A 120 24.34 14.60 -15.85
N VAL A 121 23.96 13.41 -15.38
CA VAL A 121 23.94 13.09 -13.93
C VAL A 121 25.37 13.12 -13.39
N GLU A 122 26.32 12.49 -14.07
CA GLU A 122 27.72 12.50 -13.65
C GLU A 122 28.29 13.92 -13.55
N HIS A 123 28.13 14.73 -14.60
CA HIS A 123 28.57 16.12 -14.62
C HIS A 123 27.91 16.94 -13.50
N PHE A 124 26.59 16.82 -13.32
CA PHE A 124 25.86 17.54 -12.28
C PHE A 124 26.39 17.20 -10.86
N PHE A 125 26.59 15.93 -10.56
CA PHE A 125 27.01 15.51 -9.22
C PHE A 125 28.51 15.71 -8.96
N LEU A 126 29.36 15.64 -9.99
CA LEU A 126 30.77 15.99 -9.87
C LEU A 126 30.98 17.48 -9.55
N VAL A 127 30.16 18.36 -10.13
CA VAL A 127 30.24 19.81 -9.89
C VAL A 127 29.67 20.17 -8.52
N ASN A 128 28.49 19.64 -8.17
CA ASN A 128 27.77 20.05 -6.95
C ASN A 128 28.17 19.25 -5.70
N HIS A 129 28.63 18.00 -5.85
CA HIS A 129 28.97 17.09 -4.74
C HIS A 129 30.32 16.38 -4.96
N PRO A 130 31.44 17.10 -5.21
CA PRO A 130 32.70 16.54 -5.68
C PRO A 130 33.35 15.54 -4.71
N SER A 131 33.27 15.80 -3.41
CA SER A 131 33.87 14.95 -2.36
C SER A 131 33.10 13.64 -2.16
N ASP A 132 31.78 13.69 -2.29
CA ASP A 132 30.88 12.65 -1.81
C ASP A 132 30.35 11.76 -2.93
N TYR A 133 30.33 12.21 -4.18
CA TYR A 133 29.88 11.40 -5.31
C TYR A 133 30.74 10.13 -5.47
N LEU A 134 30.08 8.98 -5.65
CA LEU A 134 30.72 7.69 -5.90
C LEU A 134 30.44 7.17 -7.31
N THR A 135 29.16 6.99 -7.63
CA THR A 135 28.73 6.40 -8.91
C THR A 135 27.23 6.66 -9.13
N HIS A 136 26.76 6.43 -10.33
CA HIS A 136 25.34 6.47 -10.66
C HIS A 136 24.93 5.26 -11.49
N GLN A 137 23.66 4.87 -11.37
CA GLN A 137 23.02 3.84 -12.18
C GLN A 137 21.76 4.44 -12.81
N VAL A 138 21.77 4.55 -14.14
CA VAL A 138 20.62 5.05 -14.90
C VAL A 138 19.49 4.01 -14.91
N VAL A 139 18.24 4.50 -14.88
CA VAL A 139 17.05 3.66 -14.97
C VAL A 139 16.64 3.46 -16.42
N TYR A 140 16.39 2.20 -16.79
CA TYR A 140 15.90 1.82 -18.11
C TYR A 140 14.44 1.36 -18.03
N ASN A 141 13.67 1.63 -19.07
CA ASN A 141 12.33 1.09 -19.25
C ASN A 141 12.42 -0.40 -19.63
N ALA A 142 12.40 -1.26 -18.62
CA ALA A 142 12.49 -2.70 -18.75
C ALA A 142 11.13 -3.41 -18.53
N ASN A 143 9.99 -2.74 -18.70
CA ASN A 143 8.68 -3.31 -18.37
C ASN A 143 8.36 -4.57 -19.18
N VAL A 144 8.62 -4.55 -20.49
CA VAL A 144 8.41 -5.71 -21.37
C VAL A 144 9.37 -6.85 -21.00
N LEU A 145 10.63 -6.53 -20.75
CA LEU A 145 11.64 -7.49 -20.32
C LEU A 145 11.25 -8.15 -18.98
N SER A 146 10.79 -7.36 -18.01
CA SER A 146 10.28 -7.81 -16.71
C SER A 146 9.12 -8.80 -16.89
N GLN A 147 8.16 -8.47 -17.76
CA GLN A 147 7.04 -9.37 -18.07
C GLN A 147 7.49 -10.70 -18.69
N LEU A 148 8.44 -10.68 -19.64
CA LEU A 148 9.00 -11.88 -20.25
C LEU A 148 9.74 -12.76 -19.25
N VAL A 149 10.57 -12.15 -18.39
CA VAL A 149 11.29 -12.84 -17.31
C VAL A 149 10.32 -13.47 -16.31
N ASN A 150 9.27 -12.74 -15.91
CA ASN A 150 8.23 -13.25 -15.03
C ASN A 150 7.45 -14.41 -15.67
N LYS A 151 7.15 -14.33 -16.97
CA LYS A 151 6.53 -15.42 -17.73
C LYS A 151 7.43 -16.64 -17.77
N LYS A 152 8.73 -16.48 -18.07
CA LYS A 152 9.71 -17.57 -18.04
C LYS A 152 9.80 -18.24 -16.66
N LYS A 153 9.79 -17.46 -15.58
CA LYS A 153 9.79 -17.99 -14.21
C LYS A 153 8.53 -18.82 -13.93
N LYS A 154 7.35 -18.37 -14.36
CA LYS A 154 6.11 -19.15 -14.26
C LYS A 154 6.17 -20.45 -15.06
N MET A 155 6.70 -20.41 -16.29
CA MET A 155 6.86 -21.62 -17.11
C MET A 155 7.84 -22.62 -16.48
N LYS A 156 8.93 -22.11 -15.88
CA LYS A 156 9.87 -22.95 -15.12
C LYS A 156 9.21 -23.64 -13.93
N ASN A 157 8.39 -22.92 -13.15
CA ASN A 157 7.65 -23.53 -12.05
C ASN A 157 6.72 -24.66 -12.53
N TRP A 158 6.10 -24.51 -13.70
CA TRP A 158 5.29 -25.57 -14.31
C TRP A 158 6.15 -26.74 -14.77
N LEU A 159 7.30 -26.49 -15.40
CA LEU A 159 8.25 -27.52 -15.78
C LEU A 159 8.68 -28.34 -14.55
N ASP A 160 9.08 -27.68 -13.46
CA ASP A 160 9.48 -28.32 -12.21
C ASP A 160 8.33 -29.18 -11.66
N TYR A 161 7.09 -28.68 -11.68
CA TYR A 161 5.91 -29.45 -11.28
C TYR A 161 5.74 -30.74 -12.10
N TYR A 162 5.84 -30.67 -13.43
CA TYR A 162 5.67 -31.83 -14.31
C TYR A 162 6.84 -32.81 -14.20
N GLN A 163 8.07 -32.32 -14.00
CA GLN A 163 9.23 -33.15 -13.73
C GLN A 163 9.06 -33.92 -12.43
N ILE A 164 8.70 -33.24 -11.33
CA ILE A 164 8.44 -33.89 -10.03
C ILE A 164 7.32 -34.94 -10.16
N LYS A 165 6.25 -34.62 -10.91
CA LYS A 165 5.14 -35.55 -11.17
C LYS A 165 5.60 -36.80 -11.92
N TYR A 166 6.48 -36.64 -12.92
CA TYR A 166 7.05 -37.75 -13.67
C TYR A 166 8.03 -38.57 -12.82
N SER A 167 8.89 -37.93 -12.01
CA SER A 167 9.80 -38.62 -11.09
C SER A 167 9.08 -39.51 -10.08
N ARG A 168 7.88 -39.11 -9.63
CA ARG A 168 7.04 -39.92 -8.73
C ARG A 168 6.38 -41.10 -9.43
N ASN A 169 6.10 -41.01 -10.72
CA ASN A 169 5.44 -42.06 -11.49
C ASN A 169 6.01 -42.14 -12.92
N GLN A 170 7.11 -42.89 -13.06
CA GLN A 170 7.82 -43.04 -14.34
C GLN A 170 7.03 -43.80 -15.40
N ALA A 171 5.98 -44.54 -15.01
CA ALA A 171 5.19 -45.37 -15.92
C ALA A 171 4.28 -44.56 -16.86
N ARG A 172 3.96 -43.30 -16.52
CA ARG A 172 3.12 -42.43 -17.36
C ARG A 172 3.74 -41.05 -17.51
N LYS A 173 4.14 -40.71 -18.74
CA LYS A 173 4.58 -39.36 -19.07
C LYS A 173 3.43 -38.35 -18.92
N PRO A 174 3.64 -37.21 -18.26
CA PRO A 174 2.62 -36.18 -18.16
C PRO A 174 2.37 -35.57 -19.54
N SER A 175 1.13 -35.58 -20.00
CA SER A 175 0.71 -34.89 -21.22
C SER A 175 -0.19 -33.70 -20.90
N LEU A 176 -0.12 -32.67 -21.74
CA LEU A 176 -1.01 -31.51 -21.70
C LEU A 176 -1.72 -31.36 -23.05
N LYS A 177 -2.88 -30.71 -23.04
CA LYS A 177 -3.54 -30.25 -24.25
C LYS A 177 -3.22 -28.78 -24.47
N THR A 178 -2.97 -28.38 -25.71
CA THR A 178 -2.50 -27.03 -26.07
C THR A 178 -3.57 -25.93 -26.05
N GLY A 179 -4.85 -26.28 -26.04
CA GLY A 179 -5.95 -25.32 -26.16
C GLY A 179 -6.38 -24.66 -24.84
N PHE A 180 -7.45 -23.87 -24.93
CA PHE A 180 -7.96 -23.03 -23.84
C PHE A 180 -8.25 -23.86 -22.57
N LEU A 181 -7.67 -23.44 -21.44
CA LEU A 181 -7.77 -24.10 -20.12
C LEU A 181 -7.40 -25.61 -20.11
N GLY A 182 -6.68 -26.10 -21.14
CA GLY A 182 -6.37 -27.52 -21.30
C GLY A 182 -7.56 -28.39 -21.74
N LEU A 183 -8.65 -27.80 -22.25
CA LEU A 183 -9.86 -28.52 -22.65
C LEU A 183 -9.79 -29.03 -24.10
N TRP A 184 -9.31 -28.18 -25.01
CA TRP A 184 -9.17 -28.46 -26.45
C TRP A 184 -7.70 -28.60 -26.90
N GLY A 185 -7.48 -29.11 -28.12
CA GLY A 185 -6.15 -29.19 -28.74
C GLY A 185 -5.48 -30.57 -28.65
N ASN A 186 -4.35 -30.68 -29.33
CA ASN A 186 -3.56 -31.90 -29.43
C ASN A 186 -2.87 -32.21 -28.09
N ARG A 187 -2.76 -33.50 -27.75
CA ARG A 187 -1.98 -33.94 -26.58
C ARG A 187 -0.50 -33.91 -26.92
N VAL A 188 0.26 -33.14 -26.15
CA VAL A 188 1.72 -33.01 -26.27
C VAL A 188 2.39 -33.39 -24.94
N ASP A 189 3.64 -33.82 -24.98
CA ASP A 189 4.43 -34.05 -23.76
C ASP A 189 4.60 -32.71 -23.03
N ALA A 190 4.22 -32.70 -21.76
CA ALA A 190 4.27 -31.49 -20.96
C ALA A 190 5.71 -30.99 -20.75
N ILE A 191 6.65 -31.92 -20.55
CA ILE A 191 8.04 -31.58 -20.24
C ILE A 191 8.69 -30.94 -21.46
N ASP A 192 8.53 -31.57 -22.64
CA ASP A 192 9.10 -31.06 -23.88
C ASP A 192 8.47 -29.72 -24.29
N HIS A 193 7.16 -29.57 -24.13
CA HIS A 193 6.44 -28.32 -24.40
C HIS A 193 6.94 -27.16 -23.51
N TYR A 194 7.04 -27.34 -22.19
CA TYR A 194 7.55 -26.26 -21.33
C TYR A 194 9.04 -26.00 -21.55
N THR A 195 9.84 -27.01 -21.89
CA THR A 195 11.26 -26.85 -22.20
C THR A 195 11.45 -25.98 -23.45
N SER A 196 10.76 -26.32 -24.55
CA SER A 196 10.78 -25.52 -25.78
C SER A 196 10.25 -24.09 -25.59
N GLU A 197 9.18 -23.90 -24.80
CA GLU A 197 8.66 -22.57 -24.47
C GLU A 197 9.65 -21.74 -23.64
N ILE A 198 10.39 -22.37 -22.71
CA ILE A 198 11.45 -21.70 -21.94
C ILE A 198 12.60 -21.28 -22.85
N GLU A 199 13.00 -22.12 -23.81
CA GLU A 199 14.01 -21.77 -24.81
C GLU A 199 13.57 -20.62 -25.70
N ARG A 200 12.32 -20.65 -26.19
CA ARG A 200 11.73 -19.54 -26.95
C ARG A 200 11.75 -18.23 -26.15
N LEU A 201 11.25 -18.26 -24.92
CA LEU A 201 11.27 -17.08 -24.03
C LEU A 201 12.70 -16.62 -23.72
N SER A 202 13.66 -17.54 -23.63
CA SER A 202 15.07 -17.17 -23.39
C SER A 202 15.66 -16.39 -24.56
N ARG A 203 15.33 -16.79 -25.80
CA ARG A 203 15.71 -16.05 -27.02
C ARG A 203 15.03 -14.68 -27.10
N GLU A 204 13.75 -14.60 -26.79
CA GLU A 204 13.03 -13.31 -26.74
C GLU A 204 13.61 -12.37 -25.69
N ILE A 205 13.97 -12.90 -24.51
CA ILE A 205 14.61 -12.13 -23.44
C ILE A 205 15.97 -11.58 -23.88
N SER A 206 16.81 -12.35 -24.58
CA SER A 206 18.09 -11.85 -25.07
C SER A 206 17.90 -10.73 -26.10
N LEU A 207 16.99 -10.93 -27.06
CA LEU A 207 16.69 -9.91 -28.09
C LEU A 207 16.17 -8.61 -27.48
N GLU A 208 15.25 -8.69 -26.51
CA GLU A 208 14.73 -7.48 -25.84
C GLU A 208 15.79 -6.82 -24.93
N ARG A 209 16.71 -7.58 -24.34
CA ARG A 209 17.85 -6.99 -23.60
C ARG A 209 18.74 -6.18 -24.53
N ASP A 210 19.13 -6.74 -25.67
CA ASP A 210 19.99 -6.05 -26.64
C ASP A 210 19.31 -4.78 -27.17
N LYS A 211 18.00 -4.87 -27.43
CA LYS A 211 17.19 -3.73 -27.85
C LYS A 211 17.11 -2.63 -26.80
N ILE A 212 17.02 -2.95 -25.50
CA ILE A 212 16.97 -1.95 -24.43
C ILE A 212 18.32 -1.24 -24.30
N VAL A 213 19.43 -1.99 -24.33
CA VAL A 213 20.79 -1.44 -24.21
C VAL A 213 21.12 -0.52 -25.39
N ASN A 214 20.74 -0.92 -26.60
CA ASN A 214 21.07 -0.17 -27.82
C ASN A 214 20.10 0.99 -28.12
N ASN A 215 18.94 1.07 -27.46
CA ASN A 215 17.94 2.10 -27.73
C ASN A 215 17.99 3.23 -26.70
N PRO A 216 18.43 4.44 -27.06
CA PRO A 216 18.49 5.58 -26.14
C PRO A 216 17.10 6.00 -25.63
N LYS A 217 16.02 5.75 -26.38
CA LYS A 217 14.65 6.07 -25.95
C LYS A 217 14.17 5.20 -24.78
N SER A 218 14.85 4.08 -24.51
CA SER A 218 14.56 3.22 -23.37
C SER A 218 15.13 3.80 -22.07
N ILE A 219 16.02 4.80 -22.14
CA ILE A 219 16.60 5.46 -20.97
C ILE A 219 15.56 6.41 -20.37
N MET A 220 15.28 6.25 -19.08
CA MET A 220 14.37 7.12 -18.35
C MET A 220 15.13 8.31 -17.76
N PRO A 221 14.50 9.49 -17.61
CA PRO A 221 15.10 10.65 -16.94
C PRO A 221 15.14 10.46 -15.41
N ALA A 222 15.70 9.35 -14.96
CA ALA A 222 15.84 8.95 -13.57
C ALA A 222 17.11 8.11 -13.38
N ALA A 223 17.77 8.29 -12.24
CA ALA A 223 18.99 7.57 -11.89
C ALA A 223 19.07 7.33 -10.38
N PHE A 224 19.72 6.25 -9.99
CA PHE A 224 20.17 6.03 -8.62
C PHE A 224 21.58 6.57 -8.49
N VAL A 225 21.79 7.54 -7.62
CA VAL A 225 23.10 8.16 -7.37
C VAL A 225 23.58 7.70 -6.01
N SER A 226 24.75 7.07 -5.98
CA SER A 226 25.38 6.59 -4.76
C SER A 226 26.49 7.52 -4.33
N PHE A 227 26.60 7.71 -3.00
CA PHE A 227 27.58 8.56 -2.35
C PHE A 227 28.54 7.72 -1.50
N LYS A 228 29.76 8.22 -1.30
CA LYS A 228 30.79 7.63 -0.43
C LYS A 228 30.37 7.69 1.04
N THR A 229 29.67 8.76 1.44
CA THR A 229 29.24 9.00 2.81
C THR A 229 27.72 8.97 2.96
N ARG A 230 27.23 8.48 4.10
CA ARG A 230 25.80 8.55 4.47
C ARG A 230 25.31 9.99 4.59
N TRP A 231 26.20 10.87 5.07
CA TRP A 231 25.92 12.28 5.25
C TRP A 231 25.70 12.99 3.91
N GLY A 232 26.56 12.75 2.91
CA GLY A 232 26.39 13.29 1.56
C GLY A 232 25.07 12.86 0.92
N ALA A 233 24.71 11.58 1.05
CA ALA A 233 23.40 11.10 0.61
C ALA A 233 22.24 11.80 1.33
N ALA A 234 22.35 12.00 2.65
CA ALA A 234 21.33 12.67 3.45
C ALA A 234 21.13 14.14 3.07
N VAL A 235 22.22 14.85 2.78
CA VAL A 235 22.19 16.25 2.33
C VAL A 235 21.55 16.33 0.95
N CYS A 236 21.98 15.48 0.00
CA CYS A 236 21.41 15.46 -1.35
C CYS A 236 19.90 15.13 -1.35
N ALA A 237 19.46 14.16 -0.55
CA ALA A 237 18.06 13.74 -0.49
C ALA A 237 17.11 14.80 0.13
N GLN A 238 17.64 15.76 0.90
CA GLN A 238 16.85 16.75 1.63
C GLN A 238 16.93 18.17 1.07
N THR A 239 17.88 18.42 0.15
CA THR A 239 18.11 19.75 -0.41
C THR A 239 17.54 19.88 -1.82
N GLN A 240 16.98 21.06 -2.12
CA GLN A 240 16.55 21.40 -3.46
C GLN A 240 17.78 21.62 -4.35
N GLN A 241 17.92 20.82 -5.40
CA GLN A 241 19.13 20.81 -6.24
C GLN A 241 19.17 21.92 -7.29
N SER A 242 18.02 22.43 -7.73
CA SER A 242 17.94 23.42 -8.80
C SER A 242 16.91 24.51 -8.53
N ARG A 243 16.98 25.63 -9.28
CA ARG A 243 16.03 26.75 -9.17
C ARG A 243 14.57 26.32 -9.44
N ASN A 244 14.36 25.33 -10.30
CA ASN A 244 13.02 24.83 -10.60
C ASN A 244 12.71 23.63 -9.68
N PRO A 245 11.65 23.71 -8.86
CA PRO A 245 11.30 22.64 -7.91
C PRO A 245 10.79 21.35 -8.57
N THR A 246 10.60 21.33 -9.89
CA THR A 246 10.09 20.14 -10.61
C THR A 246 11.18 19.30 -11.25
N ILE A 247 12.42 19.82 -11.40
CA ILE A 247 13.54 19.10 -12.03
C ILE A 247 14.57 18.72 -10.97
N TRP A 248 15.37 17.68 -11.24
CA TRP A 248 16.37 17.16 -10.29
C TRP A 248 15.75 16.82 -8.93
N LEU A 249 14.62 16.12 -8.96
CA LEU A 249 13.91 15.71 -7.76
C LEU A 249 14.69 14.60 -7.07
N THR A 250 15.28 14.91 -5.92
CA THR A 250 16.01 13.95 -5.09
C THR A 250 15.13 13.40 -3.98
N GLY A 251 15.30 12.13 -3.67
CA GLY A 251 14.67 11.49 -2.53
C GLY A 251 15.43 10.23 -2.12
N TRP A 252 15.24 9.79 -0.89
CA TRP A 252 15.84 8.55 -0.40
C TRP A 252 15.49 7.38 -1.31
N ALA A 253 16.51 6.66 -1.81
CA ALA A 253 16.27 5.45 -2.56
C ALA A 253 15.79 4.36 -1.60
N PRO A 254 14.70 3.63 -1.90
CA PRO A 254 14.32 2.48 -1.12
C PRO A 254 15.35 1.35 -1.28
N GLU A 255 15.33 0.37 -0.37
CA GLU A 255 16.16 -0.81 -0.50
C GLU A 255 15.89 -1.50 -1.86
N PRO A 256 16.89 -2.05 -2.57
CA PRO A 256 16.70 -2.63 -3.91
C PRO A 256 15.58 -3.68 -4.02
N ARG A 257 15.24 -4.34 -2.91
CA ARG A 257 14.14 -5.32 -2.82
C ARG A 257 12.76 -4.68 -2.74
N ASP A 258 12.69 -3.45 -2.21
CA ASP A 258 11.46 -2.67 -2.03
C ASP A 258 11.22 -1.71 -3.21
N VAL A 259 12.17 -1.60 -4.15
CA VAL A 259 11.99 -0.85 -5.39
C VAL A 259 10.94 -1.53 -6.26
N TYR A 260 9.82 -0.85 -6.49
CA TYR A 260 8.85 -1.25 -7.50
C TYR A 260 9.24 -0.71 -8.87
N TRP A 261 10.03 -1.50 -9.61
CA TRP A 261 10.70 -1.11 -10.86
C TRP A 261 9.74 -0.63 -11.95
N ASP A 262 8.57 -1.25 -12.09
CA ASP A 262 7.60 -0.93 -13.14
C ASP A 262 7.09 0.53 -13.05
N ASN A 263 7.13 1.14 -11.85
CA ASN A 263 6.70 2.52 -11.62
C ASN A 263 7.78 3.56 -11.96
N LEU A 264 9.06 3.17 -12.06
CA LEU A 264 10.13 4.12 -12.36
C LEU A 264 10.14 4.56 -13.83
N ALA A 265 9.50 3.78 -14.71
CA ALA A 265 9.34 4.10 -16.13
C ALA A 265 8.21 5.11 -16.41
N ILE A 266 7.53 5.62 -15.37
CA ILE A 266 6.38 6.53 -15.53
C ILE A 266 6.88 7.97 -15.57
N PRO A 267 6.58 8.75 -16.64
CA PRO A 267 7.00 10.14 -16.73
C PRO A 267 6.26 11.01 -15.72
N PHE A 268 6.97 12.03 -15.19
CA PHE A 268 6.49 12.89 -14.11
C PHE A 268 5.14 13.57 -14.42
N VAL A 269 4.99 14.11 -15.64
CA VAL A 269 3.75 14.80 -16.07
C VAL A 269 2.53 13.88 -15.99
N SER A 270 2.70 12.59 -16.27
CA SER A 270 1.59 11.63 -16.23
C SER A 270 1.16 11.26 -14.81
N LEU A 271 1.98 11.55 -13.79
CA LEU A 271 1.64 11.24 -12.39
C LEU A 271 0.46 12.06 -11.90
N ALA A 272 0.36 13.34 -12.30
CA ALA A 272 -0.75 14.21 -11.91
C ALA A 272 -2.08 13.70 -12.48
N LEU A 273 -2.11 13.36 -13.77
CA LEU A 273 -3.29 12.81 -14.43
C LEU A 273 -3.69 11.45 -13.83
N ARG A 274 -2.73 10.54 -13.60
CA ARG A 274 -3.01 9.25 -12.96
C ARG A 274 -3.60 9.41 -11.56
N ARG A 275 -3.07 10.36 -10.77
CA ARG A 275 -3.60 10.68 -9.44
C ARG A 275 -5.04 11.18 -9.53
N LEU A 276 -5.35 12.04 -10.49
CA LEU A 276 -6.71 12.53 -10.74
C LEU A 276 -7.66 11.39 -11.13
N VAL A 277 -7.26 10.54 -12.08
CA VAL A 277 -8.06 9.38 -12.51
C VAL A 277 -8.34 8.43 -11.35
N ILE A 278 -7.33 8.12 -10.52
CA ILE A 278 -7.51 7.27 -9.34
C ILE A 278 -8.44 7.93 -8.32
N ALA A 279 -8.31 9.24 -8.09
CA ALA A 279 -9.19 9.97 -7.17
C ALA A 279 -10.66 9.92 -7.63
N VAL A 280 -10.92 10.13 -8.92
CA VAL A 280 -12.26 10.03 -9.51
C VAL A 280 -12.80 8.59 -9.43
N ALA A 281 -11.98 7.60 -9.76
CA ALA A 281 -12.36 6.19 -9.63
C ALA A 281 -12.68 5.81 -8.18
N PHE A 282 -11.88 6.30 -7.22
CA PHE A 282 -12.11 6.09 -5.79
C PHE A 282 -13.40 6.76 -5.32
N PHE A 283 -13.70 7.97 -5.80
CA PHE A 283 -14.98 8.63 -5.52
C PHE A 283 -16.16 7.76 -5.96
N PHE A 284 -16.16 7.26 -7.21
CA PHE A 284 -17.23 6.38 -7.68
C PHE A 284 -17.29 5.07 -6.89
N LEU A 285 -16.15 4.49 -6.54
CA LEU A 285 -16.11 3.31 -5.67
C LEU A 285 -16.82 3.59 -4.34
N THR A 286 -16.50 4.69 -3.66
CA THR A 286 -17.15 5.06 -2.40
C THR A 286 -18.64 5.35 -2.56
N PHE A 287 -19.04 6.00 -3.66
CA PHE A 287 -20.42 6.30 -3.98
C PHE A 287 -21.24 5.03 -4.21
N PHE A 288 -20.79 4.12 -5.09
CA PHE A 288 -21.49 2.87 -5.37
C PHE A 288 -21.46 1.91 -4.18
N PHE A 289 -20.45 2.00 -3.31
CA PHE A 289 -20.38 1.22 -2.08
C PHE A 289 -21.46 1.64 -1.05
N MET A 290 -22.14 2.77 -1.23
CA MET A 290 -23.33 3.09 -0.43
C MET A 290 -24.48 2.10 -0.65
N ILE A 291 -24.59 1.48 -1.83
CA ILE A 291 -25.66 0.51 -2.15
C ILE A 291 -25.58 -0.75 -1.26
N PRO A 292 -24.45 -1.49 -1.20
CA PRO A 292 -24.34 -2.63 -0.31
C PRO A 292 -24.43 -2.23 1.17
N ILE A 293 -23.94 -1.04 1.56
CA ILE A 293 -24.12 -0.53 2.92
C ILE A 293 -25.61 -0.36 3.23
N ALA A 294 -26.36 0.33 2.36
CA ALA A 294 -27.79 0.53 2.54
C ALA A 294 -28.56 -0.80 2.58
N PHE A 295 -28.18 -1.77 1.75
CA PHE A 295 -28.74 -3.12 1.78
C PHE A 295 -28.50 -3.81 3.13
N VAL A 296 -27.26 -3.85 3.62
CA VAL A 296 -26.92 -4.43 4.93
C VAL A 296 -27.66 -3.71 6.07
N GLN A 297 -27.75 -2.37 6.01
CA GLN A 297 -28.51 -1.60 7.01
C GLN A 297 -30.00 -1.89 6.96
N SER A 298 -30.57 -2.11 5.78
CA SER A 298 -31.99 -2.52 5.64
C SER A 298 -32.26 -3.88 6.28
N LEU A 299 -31.33 -4.84 6.15
CA LEU A 299 -31.42 -6.14 6.81
C LEU A 299 -31.26 -6.05 8.34
N ALA A 300 -30.53 -5.05 8.84
CA ALA A 300 -30.32 -4.86 10.28
C ALA A 300 -31.53 -4.22 10.99
N ASN A 301 -32.40 -3.51 10.27
CA ASN A 301 -33.54 -2.79 10.83
C ASN A 301 -34.87 -3.19 10.15
N ILE A 302 -35.15 -4.50 10.08
CA ILE A 302 -36.35 -5.05 9.44
C ILE A 302 -37.62 -4.56 10.16
N GLU A 303 -37.61 -4.51 11.50
CA GLU A 303 -38.75 -4.03 12.31
C GLU A 303 -39.13 -2.57 11.98
N GLY A 304 -38.14 -1.71 11.75
CA GLY A 304 -38.37 -0.32 11.35
C GLY A 304 -38.96 -0.20 9.94
N ILE A 305 -38.60 -1.12 9.03
CA ILE A 305 -39.12 -1.15 7.65
C ILE A 305 -40.55 -1.70 7.63
N GLU A 306 -40.82 -2.78 8.36
CA GLU A 306 -42.15 -3.39 8.48
C GLU A 306 -43.19 -2.41 9.05
N LYS A 307 -42.78 -1.61 10.05
CA LYS A 307 -43.63 -0.55 10.62
C LYS A 307 -43.90 0.60 9.64
N ALA A 308 -42.95 0.92 8.76
CA ALA A 308 -43.07 2.01 7.78
C ALA A 308 -43.80 1.57 6.49
N LEU A 309 -43.67 0.29 6.11
CA LEU A 309 -44.32 -0.35 4.98
C LEU A 309 -44.92 -1.67 5.46
N PRO A 310 -46.16 -1.67 5.98
CA PRO A 310 -46.85 -2.90 6.36
C PRO A 310 -47.10 -3.72 5.09
N ILE A 311 -46.31 -4.77 4.89
CA ILE A 311 -46.50 -5.71 3.78
C ILE A 311 -47.68 -6.60 4.17
N PRO A 312 -48.79 -6.64 3.41
CA PRO A 312 -49.88 -7.55 3.72
C PRO A 312 -49.37 -9.00 3.59
N GLU A 313 -49.40 -9.75 4.68
CA GLU A 313 -49.12 -11.19 4.65
C GLU A 313 -50.10 -11.86 3.68
N THR A 314 -49.60 -12.36 2.54
CA THR A 314 -50.37 -13.25 1.68
C THR A 314 -50.46 -14.60 2.39
N TYR A 315 -51.55 -14.83 3.11
CA TYR A 315 -51.92 -16.13 3.64
C TYR A 315 -52.04 -17.15 2.49
N ASN A 316 -51.21 -18.18 2.51
CA ASN A 316 -51.43 -19.46 1.82
C ASN A 316 -51.77 -20.52 2.86
#